data_AF-A0A354F3M9-F1
#
_entry.id   AF-A0A354F3M9-F1
#
_cell.length_a   1.000
_cell.length_b   1.000
_cell.length_c   1.000
_cell.angle_alpha   90.00
_cell.angle_beta   90.00
_cell.angle_gamma   90.00
#
_symmetry.space_group_name_H-M   'P 1'
#
loop_
_entity.id
_entity.type
_entity.pdbx_description
1 polymer ?
#
loop_
_entity_poly.entity_id
_entity_poly.type
_entity_poly.pdbx_seq_one_letter_code
_entity_poly.pdbx_strand_id
1 'polypeptide(L)' 'MDGHHHKLLKELAKDNKLSQRELSRRHRLSLGRVNYALNALIMSGFIKAMRFKNLSEL' A
#
# COMPACT_ATOMS: atom_id res chain seq x y z
N MET A 1 -3.10 12.44 -9.38
CA MET A 1 -2.22 11.71 -8.44
C MET A 1 -1.30 12.72 -7.77
N ASP A 2 -1.17 12.67 -6.44
CA ASP A 2 -0.21 13.51 -5.70
C ASP A 2 1.19 12.87 -5.65
N GLY A 3 2.19 13.60 -5.15
CA GLY A 3 3.58 13.11 -5.06
C GLY A 3 3.79 11.91 -4.11
N HIS A 4 2.83 11.60 -3.24
CA HIS A 4 2.92 10.46 -2.31
C HIS A 4 2.55 9.14 -3.00
N HIS A 5 1.61 9.16 -3.95
CA HIS A 5 1.25 7.96 -4.73
C HIS A 5 2.45 7.39 -5.49
N HIS A 6 3.26 8.26 -6.11
CA HIS A 6 4.44 7.83 -6.88
C HIS A 6 5.52 7.20 -6.00
N LYS A 7 5.75 7.77 -4.81
CA LYS A 7 6.72 7.24 -3.84
C LYS A 7 6.27 5.88 -3.31
N LEU A 8 4.99 5.74 -2.95
CA LEU A 8 4.44 4.47 -2.49
C LEU A 8 4.48 3.39 -3.58
N LEU A 9 4.13 3.73 -4.81
CA LEU A 9 4.18 2.80 -5.94
C LEU A 9 5.62 2.32 -6.20
N LYS A 10 6.61 3.22 -6.20
CA LYS A 10 8.03 2.87 -6.33
C LYS A 10 8.53 1.96 -5.21
N GLU A 11 8.09 2.22 -3.98
CA GLU A 11 8.49 1.41 -2.83
C GLU A 11 7.89 0.00 -2.91
N LEU A 12 6.61 -0.11 -3.26
CA LEU A 12 5.92 -1.40 -3.43
C LEU A 12 6.43 -2.20 -4.62
N ALA A 13 6.92 -1.52 -5.67
CA ALA A 13 7.61 -2.17 -6.78
C ALA A 13 8.94 -2.81 -6.35
N LYS A 14 9.61 -2.26 -5.33
CA LYS A 14 10.83 -2.82 -4.75
C LYS A 14 10.52 -3.93 -3.74
N ASP A 15 9.53 -3.71 -2.88
CA ASP A 15 9.10 -4.66 -1.86
C ASP A 15 7.57 -4.64 -1.71
N ASN A 16 6.93 -5.65 -2.29
CA ASN A 16 5.47 -5.80 -2.26
C ASN A 16 4.94 -6.45 -0.98
N LYS A 17 5.81 -6.81 -0.01
CA LYS A 17 5.43 -7.42 1.27
C LYS A 17 5.23 -6.40 2.38
N LEU A 18 5.45 -5.12 2.09
CA LEU A 18 5.28 -4.04 3.06
C LEU A 18 3.83 -3.89 3.49
N SER A 19 3.61 -3.87 4.81
CA SER A 19 2.29 -3.56 5.37
C SER A 19 1.96 -2.07 5.25
N GLN A 20 0.68 -1.73 5.30
CA GLN A 20 0.23 -0.32 5.32
C GLN A 20 0.85 0.47 6.49
N ARG A 21 1.04 -0.18 7.65
CA ARG A 21 1.69 0.41 8.84
C ARG A 21 3.17 0.68 8.60
N GLU A 22 3.86 -0.22 7.90
CA GLU A 22 5.27 -0.06 7.57
C GLU A 22 5.48 1.12 6.61
N LEU A 23 4.63 1.21 5.57
CA LEU A 23 4.61 2.35 4.64
C LEU A 23 4.32 3.68 5.35
N SER A 24 3.39 3.67 6.31
CA SER A 24 3.05 4.85 7.12
C SER A 24 4.25 5.36 7.91
N ARG A 25 4.97 4.46 8.60
CA ARG A 25 6.19 4.79 9.35
C ARG A 25 7.30 5.30 8.44
N ARG A 26 7.58 4.59 7.34
CA ARG A 26 8.69 4.91 6.42
C ARG A 26 8.52 6.26 5.71
N HIS A 27 7.28 6.60 5.34
CA HIS A 27 6.98 7.83 4.60
C HIS A 27 6.44 8.97 5.48
N ARG A 28 6.37 8.77 6.81
CA ARG A 28 5.80 9.73 7.77
C ARG A 28 4.38 10.17 7.38
N LEU A 29 3.60 9.22 6.88
CA LEU A 29 2.21 9.43 6.48
C LEU A 29 1.29 8.84 7.53
N SER A 30 0.10 9.41 7.71
CA SER A 30 -0.95 8.74 8.49
C SER A 30 -1.35 7.43 7.82
N LEU A 31 -1.80 6.45 8.62
CA LEU A 31 -2.29 5.18 8.09
C LEU A 31 -3.44 5.38 7.11
N GLY A 32 -4.34 6.35 7.39
CA GLY A 32 -5.44 6.71 6.50
C GLY A 32 -4.98 7.26 5.14
N ARG A 33 -3.94 8.09 5.10
CA ARG A 33 -3.39 8.60 3.84
C ARG A 33 -2.69 7.51 3.03
N VAL A 34 -2.00 6.58 3.68
CA VAL A 34 -1.47 5.39 3.02
C VAL A 34 -2.60 4.54 2.44
N ASN A 35 -3.64 4.26 3.23
CA ASN A 35 -4.79 3.48 2.77
C ASN A 35 -5.50 4.13 1.57
N TYR A 36 -5.71 5.45 1.62
CA TYR A 36 -6.25 6.21 0.49
C TYR A 36 -5.41 6.05 -0.78
N ALA A 37 -4.09 6.24 -0.68
CA ALA A 37 -3.20 6.15 -1.82
C ALA A 37 -3.12 4.73 -2.41
N LEU A 38 -3.10 3.71 -1.55
CA LEU A 38 -3.14 2.31 -1.99
C LEU A 38 -4.45 1.98 -2.71
N ASN A 39 -5.59 2.39 -2.16
CA ASN A 39 -6.88 2.18 -2.81
C ASN A 39 -6.96 2.89 -4.15
N ALA A 40 -6.45 4.13 -4.26
CA ALA A 40 -6.38 4.84 -5.52
C ALA A 40 -5.51 4.09 -6.56
N LEU A 41 -4.36 3.55 -6.15
CA LEU A 41 -3.47 2.78 -7.01
C LEU A 41 -4.09 1.44 -7.45
N ILE A 42 -4.85 0.79 -6.56
CA ILE A 42 -5.59 -0.45 -6.87
C ILE A 42 -6.72 -0.18 -7.85
N MET A 43 -7.56 0.82 -7.57
CA MET A 43 -8.67 1.21 -8.44
C MET A 43 -8.20 1.65 -9.84
N SER A 44 -7.01 2.25 -9.91
CA SER A 44 -6.40 2.66 -11.18
C SER A 44 -5.67 1.53 -11.91
N GLY A 45 -5.62 0.32 -11.35
CA GLY A 45 -4.98 -0.85 -11.96
C GLY A 45 -3.45 -0.92 -11.84
N PHE A 46 -2.81 0.00 -11.11
CA PHE A 46 -1.35 0.01 -10.93
C PHE A 46 -0.85 -1.04 -9.92
N ILE A 47 -1.70 -1.44 -8.97
CA ILE A 47 -1.35 -2.42 -7.94
C ILE A 47 -2.47 -3.45 -7.83
N LYS A 48 -2.11 -4.74 -7.82
CA LYS A 48 -3.06 -5.82 -7.52
C LYS A 48 -2.84 -6.26 -6.07
N ALA A 49 -3.76 -5.88 -5.19
CA ALA A 49 -3.76 -6.40 -3.82
C ALA A 49 -4.34 -7.82 -3.81
N MET A 50 -3.62 -8.77 -3.21
CA MET A 50 -4.20 -10.06 -2.86
C MET A 50 -4.77 -9.98 -1.45
N ARG A 51 -6.05 -10.36 -1.27
CA ARG A 51 -6.57 -10.64 0.08
C ARG A 51 -5.82 -11.86 0.60
N PHE A 52 -4.90 -11.64 1.53
CA PHE A 52 -4.45 -12.71 2.40
C PHE A 52 -5.67 -13.12 3.23
N LYS A 53 -6.29 -14.27 2.91
CA LYS A 53 -7.22 -14.90 3.84
C LYS A 53 -6.41 -15.14 5.12
N ASN A 54 -6.92 -14.69 6.27
CA ASN A 54 -6.30 -15.00 7.56
C ASN A 54 -6.13 -16.52 7.64
N LEU A 55 -4.90 -17.00 7.84
CA LEU A 55 -4.59 -18.42 8.08
C LEU A 55 -5.03 -18.86 9.49
N SER A 56 -6.04 -18.21 10.07
CA SER A 56 -6.59 -18.50 11.40
C SER A 56 -7.72 -19.54 11.35
N GLU A 57 -7.96 -20.12 10.17
CA GLU A 57 -8.86 -21.26 9.97
C GLU A 57 -8.04 -22.41 9.35
N LEU A 58 -7.28 -23.12 10.20
CA LEU A 58 -6.70 -24.44 9.93
C LEU A 58 -6.51 -25.18 11.25
#